data_AF-A0A2V8MH87-F1
#
_entry.id   AF-A0A2V8MH87-F1
#
_cell.length_a   1.000
_cell.length_b   1.000
_cell.length_c   1.000
_cell.angle_alpha   90.00
_cell.angle_beta   90.00
_cell.angle_gamma   90.00
#
_symmetry.space_group_name_H-M   'P 1'
#
loop_
_entity.id
_entity.type
_entity.pdbx_description
1 polymer ?
#
loop_
_entity_poly.entity_id
_entity_poly.type
_entity_poly.pdbx_seq_one_letter_code
_entity_poly.pdbx_strand_id
1 'polypeptide(L)'
;ELGQGASTALLQVAAEELDLDMTQVKTVQLDTTVTPNQGGTYSSAAINRGSPQIRNAAAEARVGLLQLASKRLEAPVERLTVSKGVVSVTGEPDRSVRYGDLVGDKRFNLPVTGSAPVKPAREYKLVGTSVVRNDIPDKVSAQYVYMQQVRVPGVLHGRIVRPRGQGAYNAGAKVLNIDETSIRGIPGARVVRRGAFVGVVAEREWDAVRAGQIPSLRFRETTACISRCAPNRLRTG
;
A
#
# COMPACT_ATOMS: atom_id res chain seq x y z
N GLU A 1 1.55 2.19 -6.54
CA GLU A 1 1.52 1.60 -7.89
C GLU A 1 2.60 2.31 -8.72
N LEU A 2 3.44 1.62 -9.48
CA LEU A 2 4.60 2.18 -10.21
C LEU A 2 4.51 2.01 -11.74
N GLY A 3 3.32 1.73 -12.28
CA GLY A 3 3.07 1.53 -13.71
C GLY A 3 2.64 0.12 -14.11
N GLN A 4 2.69 -0.85 -13.19
CA GLN A 4 2.30 -2.26 -13.37
C GLN A 4 0.79 -2.48 -13.51
N GLY A 5 -0.05 -1.50 -13.16
CA GLY A 5 -1.51 -1.61 -13.24
C GLY A 5 -2.13 -2.43 -12.11
N ALA A 6 -1.39 -2.63 -11.01
CA ALA A 6 -1.84 -3.45 -9.90
C ALA A 6 -3.11 -2.90 -9.24
N SER A 7 -3.29 -1.57 -9.18
CA SER A 7 -4.51 -0.95 -8.63
C SER A 7 -5.76 -1.40 -9.41
N THR A 8 -5.72 -1.33 -10.74
CA THR A 8 -6.84 -1.74 -11.60
C THR A 8 -7.11 -3.24 -11.47
N ALA A 9 -6.06 -4.07 -11.47
CA ALA A 9 -6.21 -5.52 -11.33
C ALA A 9 -6.79 -5.93 -9.96
N LEU A 10 -6.40 -5.26 -8.87
CA LEU A 10 -6.99 -5.50 -7.55
C LEU A 10 -8.46 -5.04 -7.48
N LEU A 11 -8.82 -3.95 -8.15
CA LEU A 11 -10.23 -3.55 -8.31
C LEU A 11 -11.03 -4.58 -9.11
N GLN A 12 -10.44 -5.16 -10.15
CA GLN A 12 -11.06 -6.20 -10.95
C GLN A 12 -11.36 -7.45 -10.11
N VAL A 13 -10.45 -7.85 -9.22
CA VAL A 13 -10.68 -8.94 -8.26
C VAL A 13 -11.82 -8.61 -7.30
N ALA A 14 -11.86 -7.39 -6.75
CA ALA A 14 -12.94 -6.97 -5.86
C ALA A 14 -14.30 -6.92 -6.57
N ALA A 15 -14.34 -6.34 -7.77
CA ALA A 15 -15.55 -6.21 -8.59
C ALA A 15 -16.08 -7.57 -9.02
N GLU A 16 -15.21 -8.48 -9.45
CA GLU A 16 -15.56 -9.87 -9.77
C GLU A 16 -16.22 -10.55 -8.59
N GLU A 17 -15.59 -10.49 -7.42
CA GLU A 17 -16.06 -11.20 -6.24
C GLU A 17 -17.36 -10.59 -5.70
N LEU A 18 -17.63 -9.30 -5.93
CA LEU A 18 -18.87 -8.63 -5.53
C LEU A 18 -19.98 -8.64 -6.60
N ASP A 19 -19.72 -9.12 -7.81
CA ASP A 19 -20.59 -8.97 -8.99
C ASP A 19 -20.93 -7.49 -9.29
N LEU A 20 -19.92 -6.63 -9.22
CA LEU A 20 -19.97 -5.21 -9.59
C LEU A 20 -19.34 -4.97 -10.96
N ASP A 21 -19.77 -3.92 -11.65
CA ASP A 21 -19.06 -3.39 -12.81
C ASP A 21 -17.82 -2.60 -12.36
N MET A 22 -16.80 -2.53 -13.22
CA MET A 22 -15.57 -1.76 -12.95
C MET A 22 -15.83 -0.27 -12.68
N THR A 23 -16.95 0.28 -13.15
CA THR A 23 -17.38 1.66 -12.92
C THR A 23 -17.94 1.89 -11.51
N GLN A 24 -18.27 0.82 -10.78
CA GLN A 24 -18.85 0.87 -9.43
C GLN A 24 -17.79 0.72 -8.33
N VAL A 25 -16.52 0.51 -8.68
CA VAL A 25 -15.41 0.32 -7.74
C VAL A 25 -14.32 1.37 -7.94
N LYS A 26 -13.74 1.86 -6.84
CA LYS A 26 -12.61 2.77 -6.87
C LYS A 26 -11.65 2.47 -5.73
N THR A 27 -10.37 2.75 -5.94
CA THR A 27 -9.39 2.72 -4.86
C THR A 27 -9.52 3.97 -4.01
N VAL A 28 -9.40 3.82 -2.69
CA VAL A 28 -9.12 4.97 -1.82
C VAL A 28 -7.70 5.46 -2.05
N GLN A 29 -7.44 6.74 -1.78
CA GLN A 29 -6.09 7.28 -1.83
C GLN A 29 -5.22 6.55 -0.80
N LEU A 30 -3.99 6.21 -1.18
CA LEU A 30 -3.04 5.51 -0.32
C LEU A 30 -2.73 6.36 0.90
N ASP A 31 -3.22 5.92 2.05
CA ASP A 31 -2.95 6.52 3.35
C ASP A 31 -2.36 5.44 4.25
N THR A 32 -1.11 5.63 4.68
CA THR A 32 -0.38 4.68 5.52
C THR A 32 -1.04 4.40 6.87
N THR A 33 -2.02 5.23 7.27
CA THR A 33 -2.82 5.05 8.49
C THR A 33 -3.86 3.94 8.33
N VAL A 34 -4.38 3.74 7.12
CA VAL A 34 -5.52 2.84 6.86
C VAL A 34 -5.23 1.78 5.79
N THR A 35 -4.15 1.92 5.03
CA THR A 35 -3.73 0.94 4.03
C THR A 35 -2.67 -0.02 4.57
N PRO A 36 -2.93 -1.35 4.59
CA PRO A 36 -1.96 -2.33 5.03
C PRO A 36 -0.67 -2.30 4.18
N ASN A 37 0.48 -2.56 4.81
CA ASN A 37 1.74 -2.67 4.08
C ASN A 37 1.78 -3.98 3.28
N GLN A 38 1.70 -3.87 1.95
CA GLN A 38 1.74 -5.00 1.01
C GLN A 38 3.14 -5.29 0.43
N GLY A 39 4.18 -4.62 0.95
CA GLY A 39 5.57 -4.77 0.50
C GLY A 39 5.86 -4.13 -0.87
N GLY A 40 7.03 -4.44 -1.44
CA GLY A 40 7.47 -3.86 -2.71
C GLY A 40 6.73 -4.39 -3.93
N THR A 41 6.66 -3.59 -5.00
CA THR A 41 6.00 -3.90 -6.28
C THR A 41 6.99 -4.54 -7.26
N TYR A 42 7.49 -5.74 -6.97
CA TYR A 42 8.38 -6.51 -7.85
C TYR A 42 7.79 -7.91 -8.09
N SER A 43 8.16 -8.58 -9.19
CA SER A 43 7.77 -9.98 -9.48
C SER A 43 6.25 -10.26 -9.35
N SER A 44 5.40 -9.30 -9.72
CA SER A 44 3.94 -9.38 -9.53
C SER A 44 3.49 -9.62 -8.07
N ALA A 45 4.36 -9.33 -7.10
CA ALA A 45 4.10 -9.59 -5.70
C ALA A 45 2.93 -8.78 -5.14
N ALA A 46 2.60 -7.63 -5.74
CA ALA A 46 1.42 -6.84 -5.37
C ALA A 46 0.11 -7.62 -5.62
N ILE A 47 0.02 -8.36 -6.73
CA ILE A 47 -1.13 -9.21 -7.05
C ILE A 47 -1.10 -10.48 -6.20
N ASN A 48 0.05 -11.16 -6.17
CA ASN A 48 0.19 -12.41 -5.43
C ASN A 48 -0.12 -12.24 -3.93
N ARG A 49 0.37 -11.15 -3.31
CA ARG A 49 0.14 -10.83 -1.90
C ARG A 49 -1.09 -9.97 -1.62
N GLY A 50 -1.75 -9.39 -2.63
CA GLY A 50 -2.87 -8.46 -2.42
C GLY A 50 -4.22 -9.06 -2.80
N SER A 51 -4.26 -9.84 -3.87
CA SER A 51 -5.49 -10.41 -4.40
C SER A 51 -6.19 -11.37 -3.44
N PRO A 52 -5.51 -12.31 -2.74
CA PRO A 52 -6.19 -13.21 -1.82
C PRO A 52 -6.94 -12.49 -0.71
N GLN A 53 -6.36 -11.43 -0.12
CA GLN A 53 -6.94 -10.66 0.96
C GLN A 53 -8.14 -9.85 0.49
N ILE A 54 -8.01 -9.18 -0.67
CA ILE A 54 -9.11 -8.42 -1.26
C ILE A 54 -10.25 -9.36 -1.65
N ARG A 55 -9.94 -10.51 -2.25
CA ARG A 55 -10.93 -11.52 -2.61
C ARG A 55 -11.66 -12.06 -1.38
N ASN A 56 -10.96 -12.39 -0.31
CA ASN A 56 -11.60 -12.86 0.91
C ASN A 56 -12.49 -11.77 1.52
N ALA A 57 -12.01 -10.52 1.63
CA ALA A 57 -12.82 -9.41 2.14
C ALA A 57 -14.07 -9.15 1.28
N ALA A 58 -13.93 -9.23 -0.05
CA ALA A 58 -15.04 -9.08 -0.99
C ALA A 58 -16.05 -10.24 -0.90
N ALA A 59 -15.58 -11.48 -0.68
CA ALA A 59 -16.44 -12.64 -0.49
C ALA A 59 -17.27 -12.53 0.81
N GLU A 60 -16.64 -12.13 1.91
CA GLU A 60 -17.34 -11.85 3.17
C GLU A 60 -18.38 -10.75 2.98
N ALA A 61 -18.00 -9.68 2.28
CA ALA A 61 -18.91 -8.58 1.98
C ALA A 61 -20.11 -9.03 1.14
N ARG A 62 -19.90 -9.86 0.10
CA ARG A 62 -20.98 -10.43 -0.72
C ARG A 62 -21.95 -11.24 0.14
N VAL A 63 -21.45 -12.11 1.02
CA VAL A 63 -22.30 -12.92 1.92
C VAL A 63 -23.15 -12.01 2.82
N GLY A 64 -22.55 -11.01 3.47
CA GLY A 64 -23.28 -10.07 4.30
C GLY A 64 -24.34 -9.27 3.53
N LEU A 65 -24.02 -8.83 2.31
CA LEU A 65 -24.96 -8.12 1.44
C LEU A 65 -26.14 -9.01 1.02
N LEU A 66 -25.87 -10.27 0.66
CA LEU A 66 -26.93 -11.24 0.33
C LEU A 66 -27.83 -11.54 1.52
N GLN A 67 -27.30 -11.59 2.74
CA GLN A 67 -28.11 -11.75 3.95
C GLN A 67 -29.03 -10.55 4.19
N LEU A 68 -28.54 -9.32 3.97
CA LEU A 68 -29.38 -8.13 4.05
C LEU A 68 -30.45 -8.10 2.96
N ALA A 69 -30.07 -8.47 1.72
CA ALA A 69 -30.99 -8.56 0.60
C ALA A 69 -32.08 -9.61 0.82
N SER A 70 -31.72 -10.77 1.39
CA SER A 70 -32.66 -11.85 1.74
C SER A 70 -33.74 -11.37 2.69
N LYS A 71 -33.37 -10.61 3.72
CA LYS A 71 -34.33 -9.98 4.64
C LYS A 71 -35.19 -8.93 3.94
N ARG A 72 -34.59 -8.10 3.08
CA ARG A 72 -35.29 -6.99 2.40
C ARG A 72 -36.29 -7.48 1.35
N LEU A 73 -35.96 -8.56 0.66
CA LEU A 73 -36.76 -9.13 -0.43
C LEU A 73 -37.65 -10.29 0.04
N GLU A 74 -37.55 -10.71 1.30
CA GLU A 74 -38.28 -11.85 1.87
C GLU A 74 -38.10 -13.12 1.03
N ALA A 75 -36.85 -13.42 0.67
CA ALA A 75 -36.49 -14.58 -0.15
C ALA A 75 -35.23 -15.26 0.41
N PRO A 76 -35.14 -16.61 0.33
CA PRO A 76 -33.94 -17.33 0.76
C PRO A 76 -32.73 -16.94 -0.09
N VAL A 77 -31.53 -16.89 0.52
CA VAL A 77 -30.28 -16.44 -0.12
C VAL A 77 -29.98 -17.25 -1.39
N GLU A 78 -30.33 -18.53 -1.40
CA GLU A 78 -30.12 -19.48 -2.50
C GLU A 78 -30.95 -19.12 -3.73
N ARG A 79 -32.01 -18.32 -3.57
CA ARG A 79 -32.83 -17.79 -4.67
C ARG A 79 -32.42 -16.38 -5.07
N LEU A 80 -31.34 -15.83 -4.53
CA LEU A 80 -30.85 -14.52 -4.91
C LEU A 80 -29.75 -14.63 -5.95
N THR A 81 -29.81 -13.76 -6.95
CA THR A 81 -28.75 -13.57 -7.94
C THR A 81 -28.27 -12.13 -7.89
N VAL A 82 -26.99 -11.93 -8.18
CA VAL A 82 -26.39 -10.59 -8.23
C VAL A 82 -25.89 -10.32 -9.64
N SER A 83 -26.23 -9.13 -10.15
CA SER A 83 -25.66 -8.61 -11.38
C SER A 83 -25.47 -7.11 -11.25
N LYS A 84 -24.24 -6.64 -11.46
CA LYS A 84 -23.89 -5.20 -11.45
C LYS A 84 -24.29 -4.49 -10.17
N GLY A 85 -24.12 -5.17 -9.03
CA GLY A 85 -24.49 -4.67 -7.70
C GLY A 85 -25.99 -4.60 -7.42
N VAL A 86 -26.83 -5.20 -8.27
CA VAL A 86 -28.26 -5.37 -8.07
C VAL A 86 -28.53 -6.81 -7.68
N VAL A 87 -29.18 -7.01 -6.53
CA VAL A 87 -29.64 -8.31 -6.06
C VAL A 87 -31.09 -8.50 -6.48
N SER A 88 -31.41 -9.63 -7.11
CA SER A 88 -32.77 -9.97 -7.57
C SER A 88 -33.15 -11.40 -7.21
N VAL A 89 -34.44 -11.66 -7.00
CA VAL A 89 -34.96 -13.01 -6.80
C VAL A 89 -34.99 -13.76 -8.15
N THR A 90 -34.48 -14.99 -8.19
CA THR A 90 -34.48 -15.84 -9.38
C THR A 90 -35.89 -16.03 -9.94
N GLY A 91 -36.07 -15.65 -11.20
CA GLY A 91 -37.36 -15.70 -11.90
C GLY A 91 -38.25 -14.48 -11.69
N GLU A 92 -37.88 -13.55 -10.79
CA GLU A 92 -38.68 -12.37 -10.42
C GLU A 92 -37.79 -11.12 -10.43
N PRO A 93 -37.33 -10.64 -11.60
CA PRO A 93 -36.35 -9.54 -11.71
C PRO A 93 -36.85 -8.21 -11.12
N ASP A 94 -38.17 -8.01 -11.07
CA ASP A 94 -38.80 -6.83 -10.47
C ASP A 94 -38.63 -6.79 -8.94
N ARG A 95 -38.42 -7.95 -8.30
CA ARG A 95 -38.07 -8.05 -6.88
C ARG A 95 -36.57 -7.93 -6.72
N SER A 96 -36.10 -6.69 -6.73
CA SER A 96 -34.68 -6.37 -6.64
C SER A 96 -34.35 -5.24 -5.66
N VAL A 97 -33.08 -5.20 -5.24
CA VAL A 97 -32.51 -4.17 -4.37
C VAL A 97 -31.05 -3.95 -4.71
N ARG A 98 -30.56 -2.70 -4.69
CA ARG A 98 -29.15 -2.40 -4.96
C ARG A 98 -28.32 -2.54 -3.68
N TYR A 99 -27.06 -2.92 -3.81
CA TYR A 99 -26.13 -2.91 -2.68
C TYR A 99 -26.07 -1.56 -1.95
N GLY A 100 -26.13 -0.46 -2.70
CA GLY A 100 -26.17 0.89 -2.12
C GLY A 100 -27.37 1.10 -1.20
N ASP A 101 -28.54 0.56 -1.56
CA ASP A 101 -29.77 0.70 -0.76
C ASP A 101 -29.75 -0.17 0.50
N LEU A 102 -29.00 -1.28 0.48
CA LEU A 102 -28.83 -2.17 1.64
C LEU A 102 -27.91 -1.55 2.70
N VAL A 103 -26.87 -0.84 2.26
CA VAL A 103 -25.86 -0.25 3.14
C VAL A 103 -26.26 1.18 3.56
N GLY A 104 -26.90 1.94 2.66
CA GLY A 104 -27.18 3.36 2.82
C GLY A 104 -25.90 4.18 2.99
N ASP A 105 -25.96 5.24 3.81
CA ASP A 105 -24.81 6.12 4.08
C ASP A 105 -23.84 5.58 5.14
N LYS A 106 -24.01 4.32 5.56
CA LYS A 106 -23.21 3.73 6.63
C LYS A 106 -21.98 3.02 6.06
N ARG A 107 -20.95 2.90 6.89
CA ARG A 107 -19.87 1.95 6.61
C ARG A 107 -20.39 0.54 6.85
N PHE A 108 -20.07 -0.38 5.96
CA PHE A 108 -20.53 -1.76 6.06
C PHE A 108 -19.99 -2.49 7.31
N ASN A 109 -18.77 -2.17 7.73
CA ASN A 109 -18.16 -2.58 9.02
C ASN A 109 -18.33 -4.07 9.38
N LEU A 110 -18.16 -4.97 8.40
CA LEU A 110 -18.20 -6.41 8.62
C LEU A 110 -16.81 -6.94 9.02
N PRO A 111 -16.69 -7.82 10.02
CA PRO A 111 -15.43 -8.50 10.31
C PRO A 111 -15.05 -9.43 9.16
N VAL A 112 -13.81 -9.36 8.71
CA VAL A 112 -13.27 -10.27 7.69
C VAL A 112 -12.65 -11.46 8.39
N THR A 113 -13.35 -12.59 8.41
CA THR A 113 -12.86 -13.84 9.02
C THR A 113 -12.04 -14.69 8.05
N GLY A 114 -12.26 -14.52 6.74
CA GLY A 114 -11.57 -15.27 5.69
C GLY A 114 -12.14 -16.67 5.47
N SER A 115 -13.38 -16.90 5.92
CA SER A 115 -14.08 -18.18 5.83
C SER A 115 -15.18 -18.19 4.78
N ALA A 116 -15.61 -17.02 4.30
CA ALA A 116 -16.63 -16.94 3.25
C ALA A 116 -16.18 -17.68 1.98
N PRO A 117 -17.11 -18.40 1.32
CA PRO A 117 -16.82 -19.07 0.08
C PRO A 117 -16.49 -18.06 -1.02
N VAL A 118 -15.31 -18.21 -1.61
CA VAL A 118 -14.88 -17.41 -2.75
C VAL A 118 -15.44 -17.97 -4.05
N LYS A 119 -15.75 -17.09 -5.01
CA LYS A 119 -16.29 -17.47 -6.32
C LYS A 119 -15.29 -18.36 -7.08
N PRO A 120 -15.68 -19.52 -7.64
CA PRO A 120 -14.75 -20.35 -8.40
C PRO A 120 -14.36 -19.67 -9.72
N ALA A 121 -13.15 -19.92 -10.21
CA ALA A 121 -12.62 -19.25 -11.40
C ALA A 121 -13.48 -19.44 -12.67
N ARG A 122 -14.22 -20.55 -12.77
CA ARG A 122 -15.15 -20.83 -13.87
C ARG A 122 -16.36 -19.88 -13.95
N GLU A 123 -16.64 -19.17 -12.86
CA GLU A 123 -17.74 -18.19 -12.77
C GLU A 123 -17.26 -16.74 -12.97
N TYR A 124 -15.96 -16.55 -13.24
CA TYR A 124 -15.40 -15.22 -13.46
C TYR A 124 -15.87 -14.60 -14.77
N LYS A 125 -16.23 -13.32 -14.71
CA LYS A 125 -16.70 -12.52 -15.86
C LYS A 125 -15.77 -11.35 -16.17
N LEU A 126 -15.12 -10.80 -15.16
CA LEU A 126 -14.20 -9.67 -15.23
C LEU A 126 -12.74 -10.13 -15.19
N VAL A 127 -12.32 -10.95 -14.23
CA VAL A 127 -10.93 -11.36 -14.08
C VAL A 127 -10.46 -12.13 -15.33
N GLY A 128 -9.36 -11.69 -15.92
CA GLY A 128 -8.82 -12.25 -17.17
C GLY A 128 -9.26 -11.49 -18.43
N THR A 129 -10.18 -10.54 -18.31
CA THR A 129 -10.54 -9.63 -19.42
C THR A 129 -9.65 -8.40 -19.46
N SER A 130 -9.54 -7.79 -20.64
CA SER A 130 -8.85 -6.52 -20.83
C SER A 130 -9.74 -5.36 -20.37
N VAL A 131 -9.39 -4.73 -19.27
CA VAL A 131 -10.10 -3.58 -18.70
C VAL A 131 -9.29 -2.30 -18.85
N VAL A 132 -9.97 -1.18 -19.05
CA VAL A 132 -9.31 0.14 -19.11
C VAL A 132 -8.73 0.47 -17.74
N ARG A 133 -7.46 0.87 -17.74
CA ARG A 133 -6.76 1.28 -16.52
C ARG A 133 -7.25 2.63 -16.03
N ASN A 134 -7.72 2.65 -14.78
CA ASN A 134 -8.25 3.85 -14.14
C ASN A 134 -7.19 4.93 -13.88
N ASP A 135 -5.90 4.57 -13.83
CA ASP A 135 -4.80 5.49 -13.55
C ASP A 135 -4.20 6.14 -14.80
N ILE A 136 -4.48 5.62 -16.00
CA ILE A 136 -3.89 6.15 -17.25
C ILE A 136 -4.36 7.56 -17.58
N PRO A 137 -5.67 7.90 -17.52
CA PRO A 137 -6.15 9.23 -17.90
C PRO A 137 -5.45 10.35 -17.12
N ASP A 138 -5.29 10.19 -15.80
CA ASP A 138 -4.61 11.17 -14.95
C ASP A 138 -3.12 11.24 -15.25
N LYS A 139 -2.48 10.12 -15.60
CA LYS A 139 -1.05 10.08 -15.92
C LYS A 139 -0.74 10.79 -17.24
N VAL A 140 -1.55 10.56 -18.28
CA VAL A 140 -1.33 11.19 -19.60
C VAL A 140 -1.72 12.67 -19.60
N SER A 141 -2.63 13.08 -18.73
CA SER A 141 -3.05 14.48 -18.56
C SER A 141 -2.21 15.27 -17.53
N ALA A 142 -1.15 14.65 -16.98
CA ALA A 142 -0.32 15.20 -15.92
C ALA A 142 -1.08 15.62 -14.63
N GLN A 143 -2.28 15.07 -14.42
CA GLN A 143 -3.08 15.27 -13.21
C GLN A 143 -2.78 14.24 -12.12
N TYR A 144 -2.07 13.15 -12.46
CA TYR A 144 -1.72 12.11 -11.50
C TYR A 144 -0.73 12.63 -10.46
N VAL A 145 -1.16 12.67 -9.19
CA VAL A 145 -0.31 13.09 -8.07
C VAL A 145 0.52 11.91 -7.58
N TYR A 146 1.81 11.93 -7.93
CA TYR A 146 2.79 11.03 -7.34
C TYR A 146 3.16 11.45 -5.91
N MET A 147 3.63 10.50 -5.11
CA MET A 147 4.02 10.76 -3.70
C MET A 147 5.01 11.93 -3.55
N GLN A 148 5.97 12.09 -4.46
CA GLN A 148 6.92 13.21 -4.43
C GLN A 148 6.30 14.59 -4.74
N GLN A 149 5.10 14.63 -5.31
CA GLN A 149 4.36 15.87 -5.62
C GLN A 149 3.41 16.28 -4.49
N VAL A 150 3.12 15.37 -3.55
CA VAL A 150 2.27 15.69 -2.40
C VAL A 150 2.90 16.84 -1.60
N ARG A 151 2.09 17.84 -1.24
CA ARG A 151 2.47 18.98 -0.41
C ARG A 151 1.51 19.04 0.77
N VAL A 152 2.04 18.89 1.98
CA VAL A 152 1.27 18.99 3.22
C VAL A 152 1.79 20.20 4.00
N PRO A 153 0.91 21.14 4.40
CA PRO A 153 1.32 22.29 5.21
C PRO A 153 2.05 21.86 6.49
N GLY A 154 3.19 22.49 6.78
CA GLY A 154 3.98 22.20 7.98
C GLY A 154 4.76 20.88 7.97
N VAL A 155 4.86 20.18 6.83
CA VAL A 155 5.63 18.95 6.73
C VAL A 155 7.14 19.21 6.85
N LEU A 156 7.83 18.35 7.59
CA LEU A 156 9.29 18.34 7.63
C LEU A 156 9.84 17.34 6.62
N HIS A 157 10.90 17.71 5.94
CA HIS A 157 11.64 16.84 5.04
C HIS A 157 12.67 16.04 5.83
N GLY A 158 12.62 14.71 5.74
CA GLY A 158 13.54 13.81 6.42
C GLY A 158 14.65 13.28 5.52
N ARG A 159 15.84 13.05 6.09
CA ARG A 159 16.90 12.23 5.50
C ARG A 159 17.40 11.22 6.52
N ILE A 160 17.51 9.96 6.09
CA ILE A 160 18.07 8.89 6.90
C ILE A 160 19.59 9.04 6.88
N VAL A 161 20.20 9.13 8.06
CA VAL A 161 21.67 9.10 8.17
C VAL A 161 22.07 7.65 8.31
N ARG A 162 22.66 7.10 7.24
CA ARG A 162 23.07 5.69 7.20
C ARG A 162 24.47 5.52 7.78
N PRO A 163 24.72 4.45 8.56
CA PRO A 163 26.05 4.09 8.97
C PRO A 163 26.95 3.86 7.76
N ARG A 164 28.23 4.22 7.88
CA ARG A 164 29.26 3.84 6.91
C ARG A 164 29.62 2.37 7.11
N GLY A 165 29.83 1.64 6.02
CA GLY A 165 30.14 0.21 6.03
C GLY A 165 28.91 -0.69 5.93
N GLN A 166 29.16 -1.97 5.63
CA GLN A 166 28.13 -2.99 5.49
C GLN A 166 28.22 -3.97 6.67
N GLY A 167 27.13 -4.09 7.43
CA GLY A 167 26.99 -5.14 8.45
C GLY A 167 26.35 -6.40 7.87
N ALA A 168 26.43 -7.50 8.61
CA ALA A 168 25.60 -8.68 8.30
C ALA A 168 24.11 -8.31 8.33
N TYR A 169 23.31 -8.96 7.48
CA TYR A 169 21.87 -8.76 7.44
C TYR A 169 21.28 -8.96 8.85
N ASN A 170 20.38 -8.07 9.28
CA ASN A 170 19.82 -8.01 10.65
C ASN A 170 20.78 -7.74 11.81
N ALA A 171 22.08 -7.51 11.60
CA ALA A 171 23.00 -7.20 12.70
C ALA A 171 22.71 -5.82 13.33
N GLY A 172 22.15 -4.89 12.54
CA GLY A 172 21.88 -3.52 12.94
C GLY A 172 23.18 -2.72 13.21
N ALA A 173 23.16 -1.41 12.95
CA ALA A 173 24.27 -0.55 13.34
C ALA A 173 24.08 -0.03 14.76
N LYS A 174 25.12 -0.13 15.60
CA LYS A 174 25.11 0.48 16.94
C LYS A 174 25.59 1.92 16.84
N VAL A 175 24.69 2.85 17.14
CA VAL A 175 25.02 4.29 17.25
C VAL A 175 25.85 4.48 18.53
N LEU A 176 27.09 4.96 18.40
CA LEU A 176 27.95 5.24 19.55
C LEU A 176 27.70 6.65 20.08
N ASN A 177 27.76 7.63 19.18
CA ASN A 177 27.58 9.02 19.54
C ASN A 177 26.89 9.79 18.40
N ILE A 178 26.09 10.78 18.79
CA ILE A 178 25.43 11.74 17.91
C ILE A 178 25.94 13.13 18.28
N ASP A 179 26.67 13.75 17.36
CA ASP A 179 27.09 15.14 17.48
C ASP A 179 26.05 16.05 16.81
N GLU A 180 25.09 16.51 17.59
CA GLU A 180 24.07 17.45 17.14
C GLU A 180 24.63 18.85 16.86
N THR A 181 25.84 19.19 17.36
CA THR A 181 26.45 20.50 17.11
C THR A 181 26.79 20.70 15.63
N SER A 182 27.08 19.60 14.93
CA SER A 182 27.41 19.56 13.52
C SER A 182 26.31 20.11 12.59
N ILE A 183 25.04 20.10 13.02
CA ILE A 183 23.92 20.62 12.21
C ILE A 183 23.42 22.01 12.66
N ARG A 184 24.02 22.62 13.69
CA ARG A 184 23.59 23.93 14.23
C ARG A 184 23.59 25.06 13.21
N GLY A 185 24.45 24.96 12.18
CA GLY A 185 24.52 25.95 11.10
C GLY A 185 23.36 25.87 10.09
N ILE A 186 22.45 24.91 10.22
CA ILE A 186 21.31 24.72 9.30
C ILE A 186 20.01 25.11 10.03
N PRO A 187 19.35 26.21 9.62
CA PRO A 187 18.12 26.66 10.26
C PRO A 187 17.03 25.58 10.27
N GLY A 188 16.41 25.38 11.43
CA GLY A 188 15.29 24.43 11.60
C GLY A 188 15.66 22.95 11.51
N ALA A 189 16.95 22.59 11.31
CA ALA A 189 17.39 21.21 11.28
C ALA A 189 17.36 20.56 12.67
N ARG A 190 16.86 19.34 12.77
CA ARG A 190 16.78 18.57 14.03
C ARG A 190 17.19 17.13 13.77
N VAL A 191 17.90 16.53 14.72
CA VAL A 191 18.17 15.08 14.69
C VAL A 191 16.97 14.34 15.28
N VAL A 192 16.58 13.24 14.63
CA VAL A 192 15.56 12.31 15.11
C VAL A 192 16.22 10.95 15.31
N ARG A 193 16.13 10.42 16.53
CA ARG A 193 16.66 9.10 16.90
C ARG A 193 15.55 8.21 17.44
N ARG A 194 15.47 6.99 16.93
CA ARG A 194 14.63 5.92 17.50
C ARG A 194 15.41 4.60 17.52
N GLY A 195 15.96 4.26 18.70
CA GLY A 195 16.86 3.11 18.83
C GLY A 195 18.13 3.27 17.98
N ALA A 196 18.33 2.37 17.03
CA ALA A 196 19.42 2.40 16.04
C ALA A 196 19.12 3.27 14.81
N PHE A 197 17.87 3.70 14.63
CA PHE A 197 17.50 4.61 13.54
C PHE A 197 17.94 6.03 13.88
N VAL A 198 18.65 6.66 12.95
CA VAL A 198 19.00 8.08 13.02
C VAL A 198 18.63 8.75 11.70
N GLY A 199 17.97 9.89 11.81
CA GLY A 199 17.66 10.76 10.69
C GLY A 199 17.79 12.21 11.09
N VAL A 200 17.77 13.08 10.10
CA VAL A 200 17.65 14.53 10.27
C VAL A 200 16.37 14.99 9.60
N VAL A 201 15.76 16.03 10.16
CA VAL A 201 14.56 16.66 9.62
C VAL A 201 14.76 18.17 9.52
N ALA A 202 14.23 18.80 8.49
CA ALA A 202 14.22 20.26 8.33
C ALA A 202 12.97 20.71 7.55
N GLU A 203 12.62 21.98 7.64
CA GLU A 203 11.46 22.56 6.92
C GLU A 203 11.67 22.61 5.40
N ARG A 204 12.91 22.81 4.94
CA ARG A 204 13.25 22.80 3.52
C ARG A 204 13.95 21.51 3.15
N GLU A 205 13.60 20.96 2.00
CA GLU A 205 14.21 19.73 1.51
C GLU A 205 15.74 19.81 1.39
N TRP A 206 16.25 20.93 0.86
CA TRP A 206 17.69 21.13 0.70
C TRP A 206 18.44 21.18 2.05
N ASP A 207 17.81 21.74 3.08
CA ASP A 207 18.39 21.81 4.41
C ASP A 207 18.49 20.43 5.04
N ALA A 208 17.48 19.58 4.84
CA ALA A 208 17.53 18.18 5.27
C ALA A 208 18.61 17.38 4.51
N VAL A 209 18.80 17.63 3.21
CA VAL A 209 19.88 17.02 2.42
C VAL A 209 21.25 17.40 2.99
N ARG A 210 21.50 18.69 3.19
CA ARG A 210 22.78 19.18 3.75
C ARG A 210 23.03 18.59 5.14
N ALA A 211 22.03 18.65 6.02
CA ALA A 211 22.14 18.11 7.38
C ALA A 211 22.44 16.59 7.38
N GLY A 212 21.90 15.84 6.41
CA GLY A 212 22.09 14.39 6.33
C GLY A 212 23.45 13.97 5.76
N GLN A 213 24.14 14.87 5.06
CA GLN A 213 25.47 14.65 4.51
C GLN A 213 26.59 15.03 5.48
N ILE A 214 26.30 15.92 6.44
CA ILE A 214 27.27 16.29 7.47
C ILE A 214 27.56 15.05 8.33
N PRO A 215 28.84 14.70 8.53
CA PRO A 215 29.23 13.59 9.39
C PRO A 215 28.97 13.95 10.86
N SER A 216 27.72 13.82 11.26
CA SER A 216 27.22 14.10 12.61
C SER A 216 27.28 12.86 13.52
N LEU A 217 27.59 11.68 12.97
CA LEU A 217 27.41 10.41 13.67
C LEU A 217 28.67 9.56 13.70
N ARG A 218 29.04 9.08 14.90
CA ARG A 218 29.98 7.98 15.07
C ARG A 218 29.17 6.70 15.29
N PHE A 219 29.24 5.79 14.33
CA PHE A 219 28.73 4.43 14.47
C PHE A 219 29.86 3.50 14.89
N ARG A 220 29.54 2.45 15.64
CA ARG A 220 30.51 1.37 15.87
C ARG A 220 30.59 0.59 14.57
N GLU A 221 31.77 0.58 13.96
CA GLU A 221 32.04 -0.34 12.87
C GLU A 221 31.93 -1.76 13.43
N THR A 222 30.97 -2.51 12.93
CA THR A 222 30.95 -3.96 13.15
C THR A 222 32.14 -4.51 12.36
N THR A 223 33.06 -5.18 13.05
CA THR A 223 34.19 -5.86 12.45
C THR A 223 33.70 -7.02 11.56
N ALA A 224 33.21 -6.69 10.37
CA ALA A 224 32.89 -7.65 9.33
C ALA A 224 33.43 -7.03 8.03
N CYS A 225 34.60 -7.53 7.61
CA CYS A 225 35.32 -7.19 6.38
C CYS A 225 35.97 -5.78 6.31
N ILE A 226 37.04 -5.54 7.06
CA ILE A 226 38.07 -4.56 6.66
C ILE A 226 39.47 -5.21 6.48
N SER A 227 39.65 -6.51 6.75
CA SER A 227 40.97 -7.15 6.64
C SER A 227 41.37 -7.67 5.23
N ARG A 228 40.55 -7.45 4.19
CA ARG A 228 40.87 -7.94 2.82
C ARG A 228 40.84 -6.91 1.69
N CYS A 229 40.69 -5.62 2.00
CA CYS A 229 40.77 -4.55 1.00
C CYS A 229 41.85 -3.53 1.37
N ALA A 230 43.10 -3.98 1.51
CA ALA A 230 44.24 -3.09 1.34
C ALA A 230 44.78 -3.29 -0.09
N PRO A 231 44.92 -2.24 -0.91
CA PRO A 231 45.60 -2.37 -2.18
C PRO A 231 47.08 -2.70 -1.92
N ASN A 232 47.54 -3.81 -2.50
CA ASN A 232 48.93 -4.24 -2.51
C ASN A 232 49.83 -3.05 -2.91
N ARG A 233 50.55 -2.47 -1.94
CA ARG A 233 51.73 -1.66 -2.28
C ARG A 233 52.82 -2.65 -2.67
N LEU A 234 53.05 -2.74 -3.98
CA LEU A 234 54.29 -3.29 -4.55
C LEU A 234 55.48 -2.63 -3.83
N ARG A 235 56.27 -3.43 -3.10
CA ARG A 235 57.63 -3.06 -2.70
C ARG A 235 58.55 -3.46 -3.85
N THR A 236 59.07 -2.46 -4.56
CA THR A 236 60.33 -2.60 -5.29
C THR A 236 61.47 -2.26 -4.34
N GLY A 237 62.42 -3.17 -4.25
CA GLY A 237 63.63 -3.11 -3.43
C GLY A 237 64.32 -4.45 -3.48
#